data_AF-A0A3D2P9F8-F1
#
_entry.id   AF-A0A3D2P9F8-F1
#
_cell.length_a   1.000
_cell.length_b   1.000
_cell.length_c   1.000
_cell.angle_alpha   90.00
_cell.angle_beta   90.00
_cell.angle_gamma   90.00
#
_symmetry.space_group_name_H-M   'P 1'
#
loop_
_entity.id
_entity.type
_entity.pdbx_description
1 polymer ?
#
loop_
_entity_poly.entity_id
_entity_poly.type
_entity_poly.pdbx_seq_one_letter_code
_entity_poly.pdbx_strand_id
1 'polypeptide(L)'
;YVTTDVPRVGLSRLTNHPGENFFHFGEVIYKENAGLFFLYDLKDKSIEKQFHTTFRLLADEGIGGDRTLGKGLFNEPEFSNVDINVPSNNSGIVTLSLFLPTQDELNDIGESYYQLISRRGYIYSPQCQSLRRKSVRMFKEGAVFTTNKKGRIVDVTPEIFKEHRIYRYGLAFTLPCVLEVKNED
;
A
#
# COMPACT_ATOMS: atom_id res chain seq x y z
N TYR A 1 -17.92 5.44 -0.94
CA TYR A 1 -17.90 4.52 0.20
C TYR A 1 -18.36 5.27 1.45
N VAL A 2 -18.62 4.56 2.54
CA VAL A 2 -18.88 5.12 3.87
C VAL A 2 -17.86 4.51 4.82
N THR A 3 -17.30 5.31 5.72
CA THR A 3 -16.46 4.81 6.81
C THR A 3 -17.31 4.71 8.07
N THR A 4 -17.21 3.58 8.78
CA THR A 4 -17.95 3.33 10.01
C THR A 4 -17.03 2.80 11.08
N ASP A 5 -17.16 3.30 12.31
CA ASP A 5 -16.48 2.72 13.47
C ASP A 5 -17.42 1.73 14.16
N VAL A 6 -17.03 0.46 14.14
CA VAL A 6 -17.82 -0.63 14.73
C VAL A 6 -17.29 -0.92 16.14
N PRO A 7 -18.08 -0.72 17.20
CA PRO A 7 -17.66 -1.04 18.56
C PRO A 7 -17.57 -2.54 18.76
N ARG A 8 -16.55 -2.99 19.50
CA ARG A 8 -16.29 -4.39 19.81
C ARG A 8 -15.80 -4.55 21.24
N VAL A 9 -15.99 -5.77 21.77
CA VAL A 9 -15.63 -6.10 23.14
C VAL A 9 -14.98 -7.48 23.24
N GLY A 10 -13.89 -7.56 23.99
CA GLY A 10 -13.30 -8.83 24.41
C GLY A 10 -13.92 -9.30 25.72
N LEU A 11 -14.52 -10.49 25.73
CA LEU A 11 -15.08 -11.09 26.95
C LEU A 11 -14.12 -12.13 27.51
N SER A 12 -13.90 -12.08 28.83
CA SER A 12 -13.22 -13.17 29.55
C SER A 12 -14.09 -14.42 29.52
N ARG A 13 -13.52 -15.55 29.10
CA ARG A 13 -14.22 -16.86 29.10
C ARG A 13 -14.54 -17.39 30.50
N LEU A 14 -13.83 -16.93 31.52
CA LEU A 14 -14.02 -17.39 32.91
C LEU A 14 -15.14 -16.63 33.62
N THR A 15 -15.27 -15.33 33.34
CA THR A 15 -16.19 -14.44 34.08
C THR A 15 -17.32 -13.89 33.22
N ASN A 16 -17.29 -14.10 31.91
CA ASN A 16 -18.16 -13.44 30.92
C ASN A 16 -18.18 -11.91 31.06
N HIS A 17 -17.13 -11.34 31.67
CA HIS A 17 -17.03 -9.92 31.92
C HIS A 17 -16.08 -9.26 30.92
N PRO A 18 -16.44 -8.09 30.36
CA PRO A 18 -15.64 -7.39 29.35
C PRO A 18 -14.37 -6.74 29.92
N GLY A 19 -14.39 -6.36 31.20
CA GLY A 19 -13.32 -5.55 31.79
C GLY A 19 -13.13 -4.26 30.98
N GLU A 20 -11.88 -3.91 30.67
CA GLU A 20 -11.52 -2.75 29.85
C GLU A 20 -11.31 -3.10 28.37
N ASN A 21 -11.72 -4.29 27.91
CA ASN A 21 -11.43 -4.77 26.54
C ASN A 21 -12.42 -4.22 25.49
N PHE A 22 -12.83 -2.97 25.60
CA PHE A 22 -13.69 -2.30 24.63
C PHE A 22 -12.83 -1.54 23.61
N PHE A 23 -13.10 -1.72 22.31
CA PHE A 23 -12.34 -1.08 21.24
C PHE A 23 -13.22 -0.84 20.01
N HIS A 24 -12.75 0.00 19.09
CA HIS A 24 -13.43 0.25 17.82
C HIS A 24 -12.64 -0.32 16.66
N PHE A 25 -13.35 -0.75 15.63
CA PHE A 25 -12.78 -1.19 14.37
C PHE A 25 -13.34 -0.34 13.23
N GLY A 26 -12.44 0.35 12.53
CA GLY A 26 -12.81 1.16 11.37
C GLY A 26 -13.05 0.26 10.16
N GLU A 27 -14.21 0.39 9.55
CA GLU A 27 -14.61 -0.35 8.36
C GLU A 27 -14.93 0.62 7.22
N VAL A 28 -14.64 0.18 5.99
CA VAL A 28 -15.01 0.90 4.77
C VAL A 28 -16.04 0.07 4.02
N ILE A 29 -17.22 0.65 3.82
CA ILE A 29 -18.33 0.01 3.11
C ILE A 29 -18.46 0.67 1.73
N TYR A 30 -18.28 -0.12 0.68
CA TYR A 30 -18.46 0.34 -0.69
C TYR A 30 -19.95 0.39 -1.04
N LYS A 31 -20.31 1.35 -1.91
CA LYS A 31 -21.66 1.39 -2.48
C LYS A 31 -21.79 0.27 -3.52
N GLU A 32 -23.02 -0.05 -3.89
CA GLU A 32 -23.27 -0.92 -5.05
C GLU A 32 -22.52 -0.40 -6.28
N ASN A 33 -21.94 -1.31 -7.06
CA ASN A 33 -21.12 -1.01 -8.24
C ASN A 33 -19.91 -0.08 -7.96
N ALA A 34 -19.40 -0.06 -6.73
CA ALA A 34 -18.16 0.61 -6.36
C ALA A 34 -17.17 -0.37 -5.73
N GLY A 35 -15.89 -0.15 -5.99
CA GLY A 35 -14.83 -1.00 -5.46
C GLY A 35 -13.47 -0.32 -5.52
N LEU A 36 -12.42 -1.12 -5.37
CA LEU A 36 -11.05 -0.68 -5.55
C LEU A 36 -10.49 -1.27 -6.84
N PHE A 37 -9.59 -0.53 -7.46
CA PHE A 37 -8.69 -1.02 -8.48
C PHE A 37 -7.29 -0.49 -8.18
N PHE A 38 -6.29 -1.09 -8.80
CA PHE A 38 -4.93 -0.57 -8.80
C PHE A 38 -4.28 -0.88 -10.15
N LEU A 39 -3.23 -0.14 -10.47
CA LEU A 39 -2.45 -0.36 -11.69
C LEU A 39 -1.24 -1.25 -11.39
N TYR A 40 -0.88 -2.09 -12.35
CA TYR A 40 0.33 -2.89 -12.28
C TYR A 40 1.08 -2.83 -13.61
N ASP A 41 2.40 -2.92 -13.53
CA ASP A 41 3.28 -3.08 -14.68
C ASP A 41 4.28 -4.18 -14.36
N LEU A 42 4.31 -5.22 -15.20
CA LEU A 42 5.18 -6.38 -15.03
C LEU A 42 6.40 -6.24 -15.94
N LYS A 43 7.56 -5.97 -15.32
CA LYS A 43 8.85 -6.00 -16.02
C LYS A 43 9.14 -7.36 -16.64
N ASP A 44 8.83 -8.41 -15.91
CA ASP A 44 8.90 -9.79 -16.38
C ASP A 44 7.48 -10.28 -16.67
N LYS A 45 7.13 -10.42 -17.95
CA LYS A 45 5.81 -10.89 -18.35
C LYS A 45 5.59 -12.38 -18.08
N SER A 46 6.65 -13.16 -17.83
CA SER A 46 6.53 -14.60 -17.58
C SER A 46 5.75 -14.93 -16.30
N ILE A 47 5.73 -14.00 -15.33
CA ILE A 47 5.04 -14.17 -14.04
C ILE A 47 3.57 -13.75 -14.07
N GLU A 48 3.04 -13.25 -15.20
CA GLU A 48 1.69 -12.71 -15.29
C GLU A 48 0.62 -13.70 -14.82
N LYS A 49 0.71 -14.96 -15.27
CA LYS A 49 -0.22 -16.01 -14.83
C LYS A 49 -0.20 -16.21 -13.31
N GLN A 50 0.98 -16.17 -12.70
CA GLN A 50 1.14 -16.35 -11.25
C GLN A 50 0.61 -15.13 -10.50
N PHE A 51 0.83 -13.94 -11.03
CA PHE A 51 0.28 -12.69 -10.51
C PHE A 51 -1.26 -12.73 -10.52
N HIS A 52 -1.90 -13.05 -11.64
CA HIS A 52 -3.36 -13.19 -11.73
C HIS A 52 -3.91 -14.27 -10.78
N THR A 53 -3.25 -15.43 -10.73
CA THR A 53 -3.63 -16.54 -9.82
C THR A 53 -3.56 -16.10 -8.35
N THR A 54 -2.54 -15.32 -7.99
CA THR A 54 -2.39 -14.79 -6.63
C THR A 54 -3.57 -13.89 -6.26
N PHE A 55 -4.01 -13.01 -7.17
CA PHE A 55 -5.14 -12.13 -6.92
C PHE A 55 -6.48 -12.86 -6.87
N ARG A 56 -6.66 -13.93 -7.66
CA ARG A 56 -7.83 -14.82 -7.52
C ARG A 56 -7.86 -15.49 -6.16
N LEU A 57 -6.73 -16.02 -5.67
CA LEU A 57 -6.64 -16.58 -4.32
C LEU A 57 -6.94 -15.53 -3.25
N LEU A 58 -6.45 -14.30 -3.42
CA LEU A 58 -6.72 -13.20 -2.50
C LEU A 58 -8.20 -12.80 -2.45
N ALA A 59 -8.99 -13.09 -3.49
CA ALA A 59 -10.43 -12.83 -3.51
C ALA A 59 -11.15 -13.64 -2.41
N ASP A 60 -10.76 -14.92 -2.27
CA ASP A 60 -11.28 -15.86 -1.27
C ASP A 60 -10.63 -15.66 0.11
N GLU A 61 -9.35 -15.28 0.13
CA GLU A 61 -8.59 -15.11 1.36
C GLU A 61 -8.81 -13.74 2.03
N GLY A 62 -9.16 -12.72 1.24
CA GLY A 62 -9.35 -11.33 1.64
C GLY A 62 -8.06 -10.53 1.82
N ILE A 63 -8.17 -9.20 1.72
CA ILE A 63 -7.07 -8.25 1.93
C ILE A 63 -7.38 -7.33 3.11
N GLY A 64 -6.44 -7.22 4.05
CA GLY A 64 -6.53 -6.30 5.19
C GLY A 64 -6.80 -7.00 6.52
N GLY A 65 -7.44 -6.27 7.44
CA GLY A 65 -7.80 -6.79 8.77
C GLY A 65 -9.11 -7.57 8.76
N ASP A 66 -9.34 -8.37 9.80
CA ASP A 66 -10.59 -9.13 10.02
C ASP A 66 -11.04 -10.04 8.87
N ARG A 67 -10.08 -10.56 8.11
CA ARG A 67 -10.31 -11.55 7.06
C ARG A 67 -11.06 -12.79 7.57
N THR A 68 -10.75 -13.21 8.80
CA THR A 68 -11.43 -14.34 9.47
C THR A 68 -12.90 -14.08 9.81
N LEU A 69 -13.35 -12.81 9.81
CA LEU A 69 -14.75 -12.41 9.98
C LEU A 69 -15.42 -12.08 8.63
N GLY A 70 -14.78 -12.44 7.51
CA GLY A 70 -15.27 -12.20 6.15
C GLY A 70 -15.00 -10.79 5.62
N LYS A 71 -14.18 -9.97 6.30
CA LYS A 71 -13.81 -8.63 5.81
C LYS A 71 -12.70 -8.70 4.78
N GLY A 72 -12.69 -7.74 3.85
CA GLY A 72 -11.64 -7.64 2.82
C GLY A 72 -11.75 -8.69 1.70
N LEU A 73 -12.74 -9.58 1.74
CA LEU A 73 -13.12 -10.43 0.62
C LEU A 73 -13.60 -9.57 -0.56
N PHE A 74 -13.38 -10.05 -1.78
CA PHE A 74 -13.84 -9.40 -3.00
C PHE A 74 -14.21 -10.45 -4.04
N ASN A 75 -14.96 -10.04 -5.07
CA ASN A 75 -15.30 -10.92 -6.19
C ASN A 75 -14.05 -11.25 -7.03
N GLU A 76 -14.18 -12.18 -7.97
CA GLU A 76 -13.08 -12.48 -8.88
C GLU A 76 -12.54 -11.18 -9.53
N PRO A 77 -11.23 -10.91 -9.46
CA PRO A 77 -10.66 -9.68 -9.98
C PRO A 77 -10.70 -9.66 -11.52
N GLU A 78 -11.09 -8.52 -12.07
CA GLU A 78 -11.02 -8.25 -13.50
C GLU A 78 -9.64 -7.69 -13.87
N PHE A 79 -9.07 -8.19 -14.97
CA PHE A 79 -7.80 -7.73 -15.52
C PHE A 79 -8.06 -7.08 -16.88
N SER A 80 -7.73 -5.80 -16.98
CA SER A 80 -7.89 -5.04 -18.21
C SER A 80 -6.71 -4.08 -18.40
N ASN A 81 -6.47 -3.70 -19.64
CA ASN A 81 -5.56 -2.62 -19.96
C ASN A 81 -6.27 -1.29 -19.76
N VAL A 82 -5.51 -0.28 -19.34
CA VAL A 82 -5.99 1.10 -19.26
C VAL A 82 -5.08 1.99 -20.09
N ASP A 83 -5.69 2.83 -20.92
CA ASP A 83 -4.99 3.88 -21.64
C ASP A 83 -5.03 5.16 -20.80
N ILE A 84 -3.86 5.66 -20.44
CA ILE A 84 -3.71 6.89 -19.67
C ILE A 84 -3.10 7.95 -20.57
N ASN A 85 -3.86 9.02 -20.82
CA ASN A 85 -3.36 10.17 -21.55
C ASN A 85 -2.33 10.91 -20.70
N VAL A 86 -1.07 10.86 -21.12
CA VAL A 86 0.05 11.56 -20.48
C VAL A 86 0.55 12.68 -21.39
N PRO A 87 1.08 13.78 -20.83
CA PRO A 87 1.58 14.88 -21.64
C PRO A 87 2.80 14.46 -22.47
N SER A 88 2.88 14.93 -23.71
CA SER A 88 3.99 14.64 -24.64
C SER A 88 5.30 15.33 -24.22
N ASN A 89 5.20 16.57 -23.72
CA ASN A 89 6.28 17.27 -23.05
C ASN A 89 6.13 17.06 -21.54
N ASN A 90 7.16 16.57 -20.87
CA ASN A 90 7.18 16.43 -19.42
C ASN A 90 8.27 17.30 -18.80
N SER A 91 7.98 17.88 -17.65
CA SER A 91 8.96 18.59 -16.81
C SER A 91 9.03 18.00 -15.40
N GLY A 92 8.28 16.92 -15.17
CA GLY A 92 8.29 16.17 -13.94
C GLY A 92 7.48 14.87 -14.04
N ILE A 93 7.32 14.24 -12.88
CA ILE A 93 6.55 13.02 -12.69
C ILE A 93 5.65 13.14 -11.47
N VAL A 94 4.52 12.43 -11.49
CA VAL A 94 3.66 12.18 -10.33
C VAL A 94 3.70 10.70 -9.95
N THR A 95 3.77 10.39 -8.66
CA THR A 95 3.75 9.01 -8.16
C THR A 95 2.32 8.51 -7.98
N LEU A 96 2.01 7.32 -8.49
CA LEU A 96 0.75 6.61 -8.24
C LEU A 96 0.87 5.55 -7.14
N SER A 97 2.10 5.24 -6.72
CA SER A 97 2.38 4.35 -5.60
C SER A 97 3.07 5.09 -4.46
N LEU A 98 3.03 4.48 -3.28
CA LEU A 98 4.06 4.79 -2.28
C LEU A 98 5.43 4.41 -2.82
N PHE A 99 6.39 5.32 -2.65
CA PHE A 99 7.78 5.02 -2.98
C PHE A 99 8.71 5.30 -1.80
N LEU A 100 9.73 4.46 -1.72
CA LEU A 100 10.82 4.58 -0.76
C LEU A 100 12.09 4.92 -1.55
N PRO A 101 12.69 6.11 -1.35
CA PRO A 101 13.84 6.54 -2.14
C PRO A 101 15.10 5.71 -1.82
N THR A 102 16.00 5.63 -2.79
CA THR A 102 17.42 5.37 -2.55
C THR A 102 18.10 6.60 -1.96
N GLN A 103 19.36 6.48 -1.53
CA GLN A 103 20.10 7.63 -1.01
C GLN A 103 20.32 8.69 -2.09
N ASP A 104 20.61 8.28 -3.32
CA ASP A 104 20.88 9.19 -4.44
C ASP A 104 19.61 9.94 -4.88
N GLU A 105 18.44 9.29 -4.79
CA GLU A 105 17.16 9.89 -5.15
C GLU A 105 16.72 11.03 -4.23
N LEU A 106 17.35 11.16 -3.06
CA LEU A 106 17.10 12.23 -2.08
C LEU A 106 17.82 13.54 -2.41
N ASN A 107 18.82 13.52 -3.28
CA ASN A 107 19.61 14.73 -3.57
C ASN A 107 18.78 15.81 -4.29
N ASP A 108 17.82 15.38 -5.12
CA ASP A 108 17.04 16.25 -6.01
C ASP A 108 15.56 16.35 -5.57
N ILE A 109 15.30 16.59 -4.28
CA ILE A 109 13.93 16.74 -3.75
C ILE A 109 13.53 18.19 -3.44
N GLY A 110 14.42 19.17 -3.65
CA GLY A 110 14.20 20.57 -3.26
C GLY A 110 12.98 21.23 -3.93
N GLU A 111 12.78 20.99 -5.23
CA GLU A 111 11.64 21.52 -6.00
C GLU A 111 10.47 20.51 -6.11
N SER A 112 10.33 19.61 -5.14
CA SER A 112 9.31 18.54 -5.16
C SER A 112 8.13 18.85 -4.24
N TYR A 113 6.93 18.39 -4.62
CA TYR A 113 5.72 18.52 -3.81
C TYR A 113 5.28 17.17 -3.30
N TYR A 114 5.27 16.96 -1.99
CA TYR A 114 5.00 15.63 -1.46
C TYR A 114 4.46 15.65 -0.04
N GLN A 115 3.86 14.52 0.32
CA GLN A 115 3.58 14.17 1.71
C GLN A 115 4.37 12.92 2.09
N LEU A 116 4.77 12.83 3.35
CA LEU A 116 5.43 11.64 3.89
C LEU A 116 4.45 10.80 4.71
N ILE A 117 4.60 9.49 4.66
CA ILE A 117 3.86 8.53 5.48
C ILE A 117 4.81 7.55 6.16
N SER A 118 4.53 7.22 7.42
CA SER A 118 5.24 6.15 8.13
C SER A 118 4.49 4.83 7.95
N ARG A 119 5.13 3.82 7.37
CA ARG A 119 4.61 2.45 7.33
C ARG A 119 5.18 1.64 8.48
N ARG A 120 4.30 1.30 9.42
CA ARG A 120 4.60 0.52 10.63
C ARG A 120 3.76 -0.75 10.65
N GLY A 121 3.88 -1.54 11.71
CA GLY A 121 2.98 -2.65 11.99
C GLY A 121 3.72 -3.91 12.44
N TYR A 122 2.99 -5.01 12.41
CA TYR A 122 3.45 -6.30 12.88
C TYR A 122 3.72 -7.23 11.69
N ILE A 123 4.55 -8.25 11.93
CA ILE A 123 4.68 -9.39 11.02
C ILE A 123 3.31 -10.06 10.94
N TYR A 124 2.92 -10.54 9.76
CA TYR A 124 1.76 -11.38 9.61
C TYR A 124 2.15 -12.58 8.75
N SER A 125 2.50 -13.67 9.42
CA SER A 125 2.83 -14.95 8.81
C SER A 125 2.46 -16.10 9.77
N PRO A 126 2.39 -17.35 9.27
CA PRO A 126 2.14 -18.50 10.14
C PRO A 126 3.15 -18.63 11.29
N GLN A 127 4.39 -18.17 11.08
CA GLN A 127 5.46 -18.26 12.08
C GLN A 127 5.44 -17.14 13.12
N CYS A 128 4.90 -15.96 12.78
CA CYS A 128 4.86 -14.84 13.69
C CYS A 128 3.78 -13.81 13.34
N GLN A 129 3.02 -13.40 14.36
CA GLN A 129 2.02 -12.33 14.24
C GLN A 129 2.22 -11.20 15.27
N SER A 130 3.12 -11.38 16.24
CA SER A 130 3.26 -10.50 17.41
C SER A 130 4.47 -9.58 17.36
N LEU A 131 5.46 -9.86 16.52
CA LEU A 131 6.67 -9.03 16.42
C LEU A 131 6.44 -7.82 15.51
N ARG A 132 7.02 -6.67 15.89
CA ARG A 132 7.03 -5.48 15.04
C ARG A 132 8.09 -5.61 13.97
N ARG A 133 7.70 -5.40 12.71
CA ARG A 133 8.64 -5.21 11.59
C ARG A 133 9.27 -3.81 11.65
N LYS A 134 10.46 -3.65 11.07
CA LYS A 134 11.15 -2.35 10.99
C LYS A 134 10.25 -1.33 10.27
N SER A 135 10.18 -0.11 10.80
CA SER A 135 9.36 0.95 10.23
C SER A 135 10.12 1.67 9.12
N VAL A 136 9.40 2.10 8.08
CA VAL A 136 9.96 2.90 6.99
C VAL A 136 9.15 4.16 6.78
N ARG A 137 9.81 5.24 6.33
CA ARG A 137 9.15 6.48 5.93
C ARG A 137 9.19 6.58 4.41
N MET A 138 8.02 6.77 3.81
CA MET A 138 7.81 6.72 2.36
C MET A 138 7.15 8.02 1.91
N PHE A 139 7.31 8.38 0.65
CA PHE A 139 6.48 9.42 0.03
C PHE A 139 5.12 8.84 -0.32
N LYS A 140 4.06 9.63 -0.13
CA LYS A 140 2.68 9.26 -0.46
C LYS A 140 2.43 9.28 -1.97
N GLU A 141 1.37 8.60 -2.38
CA GLU A 141 0.79 8.74 -3.72
C GLU A 141 0.44 10.22 -3.98
N GLY A 142 0.55 10.65 -5.23
CA GLY A 142 0.38 12.03 -5.66
C GLY A 142 1.59 12.93 -5.42
N ALA A 143 2.72 12.38 -4.98
CA ALA A 143 3.96 13.15 -4.86
C ALA A 143 4.52 13.49 -6.24
N VAL A 144 5.04 14.71 -6.38
CA VAL A 144 5.52 15.27 -7.65
C VAL A 144 7.00 15.56 -7.57
N PHE A 145 7.77 15.12 -8.56
CA PHE A 145 9.22 15.30 -8.65
C PHE A 145 9.64 15.81 -10.03
N THR A 146 10.72 16.58 -10.09
CA THR A 146 11.34 17.03 -11.35
C THR A 146 12.18 15.95 -12.02
N THR A 147 12.63 14.94 -11.26
CA THR A 147 13.46 13.84 -11.74
C THR A 147 12.78 12.50 -11.56
N ASN A 148 13.10 11.56 -12.45
CA ASN A 148 12.59 10.20 -12.37
C ASN A 148 12.97 9.53 -11.04
N LYS A 149 12.01 8.83 -10.43
CA LYS A 149 12.21 8.03 -9.22
C LYS A 149 11.94 6.56 -9.54
N LYS A 150 12.84 5.68 -9.11
CA LYS A 150 12.76 4.22 -9.17
C LYS A 150 12.25 3.66 -7.85
N GLY A 151 12.74 4.21 -6.73
CA GLY A 151 12.51 3.68 -5.40
C GLY A 151 13.16 2.30 -5.18
N ARG A 152 12.79 1.62 -4.09
CA ARG A 152 13.39 0.33 -3.71
C ARG A 152 12.47 -0.56 -2.88
N ILE A 153 12.73 -1.86 -2.97
CA ILE A 153 12.23 -2.87 -2.03
C ILE A 153 13.25 -2.98 -0.90
N VAL A 154 12.79 -2.98 0.35
CA VAL A 154 13.69 -3.08 1.52
C VAL A 154 13.30 -4.22 2.44
N ASP A 155 14.30 -4.87 3.02
CA ASP A 155 14.13 -5.84 4.09
C ASP A 155 13.80 -5.11 5.40
N VAL A 156 12.62 -5.37 5.94
CA VAL A 156 12.12 -4.83 7.21
C VAL A 156 12.08 -5.89 8.31
N THR A 157 12.82 -6.98 8.15
CA THR A 157 12.92 -8.06 9.14
C THR A 157 13.55 -7.54 10.44
N PRO A 158 12.88 -7.68 11.60
CA PRO A 158 13.50 -7.36 12.88
C PRO A 158 14.60 -8.39 13.19
N GLU A 159 15.68 -7.97 13.84
CA GLU A 159 16.88 -8.81 14.02
C GLU A 159 16.62 -10.11 14.77
N ILE A 160 15.65 -10.09 15.69
CA ILE A 160 15.21 -11.26 16.46
C ILE A 160 14.44 -12.31 15.65
N PHE A 161 13.94 -11.97 14.45
CA PHE A 161 13.16 -12.88 13.62
C PHE A 161 14.06 -13.53 12.56
N LYS A 162 14.12 -14.87 12.55
CA LYS A 162 15.05 -15.64 11.71
C LYS A 162 14.39 -16.57 10.69
N GLU A 163 13.08 -16.72 10.73
CA GLU A 163 12.35 -17.72 9.92
C GLU A 163 12.33 -17.39 8.42
N HIS A 164 12.10 -16.12 8.08
CA HIS A 164 12.09 -15.65 6.70
C HIS A 164 12.25 -14.13 6.65
N ARG A 165 12.54 -13.64 5.44
CA ARG A 165 12.66 -12.21 5.16
C ARG A 165 11.31 -11.57 4.94
N ILE A 166 11.16 -10.34 5.41
CA ILE A 166 9.95 -9.55 5.26
C ILE A 166 10.32 -8.32 4.46
N TYR A 167 9.68 -8.19 3.30
CA TYR A 167 9.97 -7.10 2.38
C TYR A 167 8.88 -6.04 2.43
N ARG A 168 9.30 -4.79 2.27
CA ARG A 168 8.40 -3.69 1.96
C ARG A 168 8.60 -3.26 0.51
N TYR A 169 7.54 -3.38 -0.28
CA TYR A 169 7.48 -2.80 -1.61
C TYR A 169 7.47 -1.27 -1.53
N GLY A 170 8.42 -0.64 -2.23
CA GLY A 170 8.57 0.81 -2.29
C GLY A 170 9.10 1.29 -3.63
N LEU A 171 8.85 0.51 -4.70
CA LEU A 171 9.13 0.95 -6.06
C LEU A 171 8.11 2.00 -6.49
N ALA A 172 8.60 3.03 -7.16
CA ALA A 172 7.75 4.09 -7.68
C ALA A 172 7.02 3.61 -8.94
N PHE A 173 5.70 3.78 -8.96
CA PHE A 173 4.90 3.78 -10.17
C PHE A 173 4.65 5.24 -10.53
N THR A 174 5.11 5.70 -11.68
CA THR A 174 5.12 7.13 -12.02
C THR A 174 4.44 7.39 -13.35
N LEU A 175 3.81 8.56 -13.46
CA LEU A 175 3.33 9.11 -14.73
C LEU A 175 4.01 10.45 -14.99
N PRO A 176 4.32 10.78 -16.26
CA PRO A 176 4.79 12.12 -16.62
C PRO A 176 3.76 13.20 -16.29
N CYS A 177 4.24 14.37 -15.87
CA CYS A 177 3.41 15.57 -15.69
C CYS A 177 4.15 16.84 -16.16
N VAL A 178 3.39 17.93 -16.32
CA VAL A 178 3.91 19.27 -16.59
C VAL A 178 3.83 20.08 -15.30
N LEU A 179 4.98 20.55 -14.83
CA LEU A 179 5.09 21.50 -13.73
C LEU A 179 4.83 22.92 -14.24
N GLU A 180 4.17 23.73 -13.41
CA GLU A 180 3.97 25.14 -13.70
C GLU A 180 5.33 25.86 -13.80
N VAL A 181 5.52 26.63 -14.87
CA VAL A 181 6.71 27.45 -15.06
C VAL A 181 6.60 28.62 -14.08
N LYS A 182 7.52 28.70 -13.11
CA LYS A 182 7.68 29.93 -12.32
C LYS A 182 8.16 31.01 -13.29
N ASN A 183 7.27 31.93 -13.69
CA ASN A 183 7.71 33.17 -14.30
C ASN A 183 8.46 33.95 -13.21
N GLU A 184 9.73 34.24 -13.44
CA GLU A 184 10.46 35.21 -12.62
C GLU A 184 9.88 36.59 -12.94
N ASP A 185 9.09 37.14 -12.02
CA ASP A 185 8.77 38.57 -11.98
C ASP A 185 9.99 39.39 -11.50
#